data_AF-A0A936PYG3-F1
#
_entry.id   AF-A0A936PYG3-F1
#
_cell.length_a   1.000
_cell.length_b   1.000
_cell.length_c   1.000
_cell.angle_alpha   90.00
_cell.angle_beta   90.00
_cell.angle_gamma   90.00
#
_symmetry.space_group_name_H-M   'P 1'
#
loop_
_entity.id
_entity.type
_entity.pdbx_description
1 polymer ?
#
loop_
_entity_poly.entity_id
_entity_poly.type
_entity_poly.pdbx_seq_one_letter_code
_entity_poly.pdbx_strand_id
1 'polypeptide(L)'
;MPMIFAWLGFIGAASAQECATIDLDAEVEYAVTNVTDLALDDARRVAEAAILNLSCLQRVADPQDLATLWQVLGASDVYDGKTAEAAPDFVQAAVMAPGFFNDRLGPEPRAAWEAAAQTVSGEVVVEVWPISGNAVLYVDGVIREEQPVTLPPGTHLIQVAVGADVVFGRALILEAGQSARVETGLPEPEREKAPVPLILGVASALGAAGAYTGAVLIDRRLEGHSSSGDAEALAQDRARSAMLGYGVTPALMVGAAAGITLHIRAR
;
A
#
# COMPACT_ATOMS: atom_id res chain seq x y z
N MET A 1 -19.04 24.53 -7.29
CA MET A 1 -18.11 23.80 -8.17
C MET A 1 -18.03 22.38 -7.65
N PRO A 2 -18.59 21.37 -8.34
CA PRO A 2 -18.47 19.98 -7.91
C PRO A 2 -17.11 19.42 -8.34
N MET A 3 -16.35 18.87 -7.38
CA MET A 3 -15.17 18.06 -7.67
C MET A 3 -15.64 16.69 -8.17
N ILE A 4 -15.27 16.36 -9.41
CA ILE A 4 -15.49 15.03 -9.99
C ILE A 4 -14.27 14.18 -9.61
N PHE A 5 -14.46 13.21 -8.73
CA PHE A 5 -13.49 12.15 -8.47
C PHE A 5 -13.56 11.15 -9.63
N ALA A 6 -12.61 11.23 -10.55
CA ALA A 6 -12.46 10.25 -11.63
C ALA A 6 -11.67 9.04 -11.11
N TRP A 7 -12.37 7.94 -10.82
CA TRP A 7 -11.77 6.64 -10.56
C TRP A 7 -11.50 5.94 -11.89
N LEU A 8 -10.25 5.95 -12.36
CA LEU A 8 -9.81 5.12 -13.48
C LEU A 8 -9.40 3.74 -12.94
N GLY A 9 -10.37 2.83 -12.87
CA GLY A 9 -10.11 1.42 -12.63
C GLY A 9 -9.60 0.75 -13.91
N PHE A 10 -8.28 0.57 -14.02
CA PHE A 10 -7.70 -0.35 -15.00
C PHE A 10 -7.71 -1.76 -14.40
N ILE A 11 -8.65 -2.60 -14.85
CA ILE A 11 -8.59 -4.04 -14.63
C ILE A 11 -7.65 -4.61 -15.70
N GLY A 12 -6.34 -4.54 -15.43
CA GLY A 12 -5.34 -5.26 -16.20
C GLY A 12 -5.27 -6.69 -15.69
N ALA A 13 -5.59 -7.67 -16.54
CA ALA A 13 -5.16 -9.04 -16.29
C ALA A 13 -3.62 -9.02 -16.23
N ALA A 14 -3.05 -9.30 -15.06
CA ALA A 14 -1.61 -9.40 -14.88
C ALA A 14 -1.11 -10.56 -15.74
N SER A 15 -0.71 -10.28 -16.99
CA SER A 15 0.19 -11.17 -17.70
C SER A 15 1.43 -11.27 -16.83
N ALA A 16 1.73 -12.46 -16.30
CA ALA A 16 3.00 -12.76 -15.67
C ALA A 16 4.08 -12.43 -16.71
N GLN A 17 4.62 -11.22 -16.62
CA GLN A 17 5.71 -10.80 -17.46
C GLN A 17 6.86 -11.72 -17.06
N GLU A 18 7.35 -12.54 -17.99
CA GLU A 18 8.54 -13.36 -17.77
C GLU A 18 9.71 -12.40 -17.56
N CYS A 19 9.86 -12.00 -16.31
CA CYS A 19 10.93 -11.15 -15.83
C CYS A 19 12.22 -11.97 -15.89
N ALA A 20 13.19 -11.51 -16.67
CA ALA A 20 14.55 -12.00 -16.51
C ALA A 20 14.99 -11.68 -15.08
N THR A 21 15.44 -12.69 -14.33
CA THR A 21 15.99 -12.48 -13.00
C THR A 21 17.22 -11.57 -13.11
N ILE A 22 17.22 -10.47 -12.37
CA ILE A 22 18.37 -9.56 -12.28
C ILE A 22 19.17 -9.87 -11.00
N ASP A 23 20.50 -9.82 -11.10
CA ASP A 23 21.39 -9.83 -9.96
C ASP A 23 21.78 -8.39 -9.62
N LEU A 24 21.01 -7.76 -8.73
CA LEU A 24 21.16 -6.34 -8.41
C LEU A 24 22.56 -5.99 -7.90
N ASP A 25 23.20 -6.87 -7.11
CA ASP A 25 24.53 -6.60 -6.56
C ASP A 25 25.56 -6.53 -7.69
N ALA A 26 25.46 -7.44 -8.66
CA ALA A 26 26.33 -7.48 -9.83
C ALA A 26 26.12 -6.26 -10.73
N GLU A 27 24.87 -5.84 -10.97
CA GLU A 27 24.56 -4.66 -11.77
C GLU A 27 25.07 -3.37 -11.08
N VAL A 28 24.90 -3.24 -9.76
CA VAL A 28 25.42 -2.10 -8.97
C VAL A 28 26.95 -2.04 -9.03
N GLU A 29 27.63 -3.15 -8.77
CA GLU A 29 29.10 -3.20 -8.81
C GLU A 29 29.63 -2.87 -10.21
N TYR A 30 28.98 -3.40 -11.26
CA TYR A 30 29.32 -3.11 -12.64
C TYR A 30 29.11 -1.63 -12.96
N ALA A 31 27.98 -1.04 -12.56
CA ALA A 31 27.68 0.36 -12.79
C ALA A 31 28.69 1.29 -12.10
N VAL A 32 29.01 1.04 -10.82
CA VAL A 32 30.02 1.81 -10.06
C VAL A 32 31.39 1.70 -10.72
N THR A 33 31.80 0.50 -11.14
CA THR A 33 33.08 0.28 -11.83
C THR A 33 33.17 1.10 -13.11
N ASN A 34 32.10 1.14 -13.91
CA ASN A 34 32.08 1.94 -15.14
C ASN A 34 32.16 3.46 -14.87
N VAL A 35 31.55 3.97 -13.78
CA VAL A 35 31.77 5.37 -13.39
C VAL A 35 33.24 5.61 -13.05
N THR A 36 33.86 4.73 -12.25
CA THR A 36 35.26 4.90 -11.85
C THR A 36 36.24 4.79 -13.02
N ASP A 37 35.89 4.04 -14.06
CA ASP A 37 36.66 3.89 -15.30
C ASP A 37 36.32 4.98 -16.35
N LEU A 38 35.45 5.94 -16.00
CA LEU A 38 34.94 7.00 -16.87
C LEU A 38 34.19 6.50 -18.12
N ALA A 39 33.64 5.28 -18.06
CA ALA A 39 32.71 4.71 -19.04
C ALA A 39 31.27 5.12 -18.71
N LEU A 40 31.00 6.44 -18.71
CA LEU A 40 29.77 7.03 -18.17
C LEU A 40 28.48 6.56 -18.88
N ASP A 41 28.52 6.39 -20.21
CA ASP A 41 27.37 5.89 -20.99
C ASP A 41 26.98 4.47 -20.58
N ASP A 42 27.97 3.60 -20.34
CA ASP A 42 27.73 2.21 -19.92
C ASP A 42 27.23 2.16 -18.48
N ALA A 43 27.80 2.98 -17.59
CA ALA A 43 27.33 3.11 -16.21
C ALA A 43 25.85 3.52 -16.16
N ARG A 44 25.48 4.56 -16.91
CA ARG A 44 24.10 5.06 -16.99
C ARG A 44 23.15 4.00 -17.54
N ARG A 45 23.50 3.39 -18.68
CA ARG A 45 22.68 2.34 -19.32
C ARG A 45 22.40 1.18 -18.36
N VAL A 46 23.40 0.75 -17.60
CA VAL A 46 23.26 -0.34 -16.63
C VAL A 46 22.36 0.07 -15.46
N ALA A 47 22.61 1.25 -14.88
CA ALA A 47 21.81 1.74 -13.78
C ALA A 47 20.33 1.95 -14.16
N GLU A 48 20.05 2.56 -15.32
CA GLU A 48 18.69 2.71 -15.86
C GLU A 48 18.03 1.36 -16.11
N ALA A 49 18.75 0.41 -16.71
CA ALA A 49 18.22 -0.93 -16.95
C ALA A 49 17.90 -1.66 -15.64
N ALA A 50 18.75 -1.55 -14.62
CA ALA A 50 18.50 -2.13 -13.30
C ALA A 50 17.26 -1.49 -12.64
N ILE A 51 17.14 -0.15 -12.67
CA ILE A 51 15.99 0.60 -12.15
C ILE A 51 14.68 0.15 -12.81
N LEU A 52 14.68 0.02 -14.14
CA LEU A 52 13.51 -0.43 -14.91
C LEU A 52 13.07 -1.86 -14.57
N ASN A 53 13.99 -2.70 -14.09
CA ASN A 53 13.73 -4.10 -13.77
C ASN A 53 13.60 -4.37 -12.25
N LEU A 54 13.55 -3.33 -11.39
CA LEU A 54 13.45 -3.53 -9.94
C LEU A 54 12.22 -4.34 -9.51
N SER A 55 11.10 -4.24 -10.23
CA SER A 55 9.90 -5.05 -9.95
C SER A 55 10.10 -6.55 -10.22
N CYS A 56 11.15 -6.93 -10.96
CA CYS A 56 11.50 -8.30 -11.28
C CYS A 56 12.41 -8.96 -10.23
N LEU A 57 12.79 -8.26 -9.17
CA LEU A 57 13.64 -8.79 -8.10
C LEU A 57 12.93 -9.90 -7.33
N GLN A 58 13.60 -11.05 -7.23
CA GLN A 58 13.12 -12.22 -6.46
C GLN A 58 13.54 -12.18 -4.99
N ARG A 59 14.42 -11.25 -4.62
CA ARG A 59 14.84 -10.97 -3.25
C ARG A 59 14.51 -9.54 -2.86
N VAL A 60 14.45 -9.29 -1.56
CA VAL A 60 14.35 -7.92 -1.03
C VAL A 60 15.60 -7.15 -1.47
N ALA A 61 15.40 -5.98 -2.05
CA ALA A 61 16.49 -5.09 -2.44
C ALA A 61 17.16 -4.49 -1.21
N ASP A 62 18.49 -4.34 -1.22
CA ASP A 62 19.18 -3.56 -0.19
C ASP A 62 18.96 -2.06 -0.47
N PRO A 63 18.56 -1.26 0.55
CA PRO A 63 18.44 0.19 0.39
C PRO A 63 19.69 0.86 -0.18
N GLN A 64 20.90 0.38 0.17
CA GLN A 64 22.17 0.93 -0.29
C GLN A 64 22.41 0.63 -1.77
N ASP A 65 22.03 -0.54 -2.25
CA ASP A 65 22.09 -0.89 -3.68
C ASP A 65 21.16 0.01 -4.50
N LEU A 66 19.91 0.16 -4.02
CA LEU A 66 18.94 1.06 -4.64
C LEU A 66 19.47 2.49 -4.69
N ALA A 67 19.99 3.01 -3.57
CA ALA A 67 20.59 4.34 -3.53
C ALA A 67 21.79 4.47 -4.47
N THR A 68 22.63 3.44 -4.57
CA THR A 68 23.82 3.45 -5.43
C THR A 68 23.46 3.54 -6.90
N LEU A 69 22.41 2.86 -7.38
CA LEU A 69 21.95 3.00 -8.77
C LEU A 69 21.63 4.46 -9.13
N TRP A 70 20.90 5.16 -8.27
CA TRP A 70 20.59 6.57 -8.45
C TRP A 70 21.83 7.47 -8.32
N GLN A 71 22.75 7.14 -7.40
CA GLN A 71 24.03 7.85 -7.30
C GLN A 71 24.90 7.68 -8.56
N VAL A 72 24.85 6.53 -9.23
CA VAL A 72 25.55 6.31 -10.50
C VAL A 72 25.00 7.23 -11.60
N LEU A 73 23.68 7.39 -11.71
CA LEU A 73 23.08 8.32 -12.67
C LEU A 73 23.54 9.76 -12.40
N GLY A 74 23.39 10.23 -11.15
CA GLY A 74 23.81 11.55 -10.75
C GLY A 74 25.33 11.78 -10.89
N ALA A 75 26.16 10.79 -10.54
CA ALA A 75 27.61 10.88 -10.71
C ALA A 75 28.01 10.96 -12.19
N SER A 76 27.33 10.20 -13.06
CA SER A 76 27.54 10.27 -14.51
C SER A 76 27.24 11.67 -15.05
N ASP A 77 26.14 12.29 -14.60
CA ASP A 77 25.82 13.68 -14.97
C ASP A 77 26.81 14.70 -14.43
N VAL A 78 27.30 14.53 -13.19
CA VAL A 78 28.33 15.39 -12.62
C VAL A 78 29.62 15.32 -13.46
N TYR A 79 30.09 14.12 -13.79
CA TYR A 79 31.31 13.94 -14.58
C TYR A 79 31.17 14.39 -16.03
N ASP A 80 29.95 14.39 -16.59
CA ASP A 80 29.62 15.00 -17.88
C ASP A 80 29.53 16.54 -17.83
N GLY A 81 29.71 17.16 -16.66
CA GLY A 81 29.56 18.61 -16.47
C GLY A 81 28.10 19.09 -16.41
N LYS A 82 27.15 18.18 -16.20
CA LYS A 82 25.70 18.41 -16.11
C LYS A 82 25.20 18.35 -14.66
N THR A 83 25.91 18.99 -13.73
CA THR A 83 25.60 18.94 -12.28
C THR A 83 24.15 19.31 -11.94
N ALA A 84 23.52 20.21 -12.70
CA ALA A 84 22.11 20.57 -12.48
C ALA A 84 21.14 19.42 -12.81
N GLU A 85 21.47 18.59 -13.81
CA GLU A 85 20.68 17.44 -14.22
C GLU A 85 20.83 16.27 -13.24
N ALA A 86 21.96 16.18 -12.52
CA ALA A 86 22.22 15.17 -11.50
C ALA A 86 21.35 15.30 -10.23
N ALA A 87 20.84 16.49 -9.94
CA ALA A 87 20.13 16.79 -8.70
C ALA A 87 18.93 15.86 -8.41
N PRO A 88 17.98 15.63 -9.33
CA PRO A 88 16.86 14.71 -9.09
C PRO A 88 17.31 13.28 -8.73
N ASP A 89 18.35 12.75 -9.38
CA ASP A 89 18.84 11.41 -9.09
C ASP A 89 19.48 11.34 -7.69
N PHE A 90 20.21 12.37 -7.28
CA PHE A 90 20.75 12.42 -5.93
C PHE A 90 19.68 12.61 -4.85
N VAL A 91 18.62 13.37 -5.13
CA VAL A 91 17.44 13.43 -4.25
C VAL A 91 16.85 12.03 -4.10
N GLN A 92 16.66 11.32 -5.20
CA GLN A 92 16.13 9.96 -5.19
C GLN A 92 17.02 8.99 -4.41
N ALA A 93 18.35 9.07 -4.56
CA ALA A 93 19.29 8.28 -3.78
C ALA A 93 19.15 8.51 -2.27
N ALA A 94 19.01 9.78 -1.87
CA ALA A 94 18.84 10.16 -0.46
C ALA A 94 17.50 9.69 0.12
N VAL A 95 16.47 9.52 -0.71
CA VAL A 95 15.19 8.90 -0.31
C VAL A 95 15.36 7.41 -0.03
N MET A 96 16.11 6.69 -0.88
CA MET A 96 16.33 5.24 -0.74
C MET A 96 17.15 4.87 0.50
N ALA A 97 18.29 5.54 0.71
CA ALA A 97 19.16 5.30 1.87
C ALA A 97 19.63 6.63 2.47
N PRO A 98 18.86 7.21 3.42
CA PRO A 98 19.21 8.48 4.05
C PRO A 98 20.58 8.41 4.73
N GLY A 99 21.48 9.32 4.35
CA GLY A 99 22.82 9.42 4.93
C GLY A 99 23.85 8.44 4.36
N PHE A 100 23.50 7.65 3.34
CA PHE A 100 24.44 6.76 2.65
C PHE A 100 24.91 7.36 1.32
N PHE A 101 26.22 7.33 1.09
CA PHE A 101 26.84 7.68 -0.19
C PHE A 101 27.96 6.67 -0.50
N ASN A 102 28.03 6.20 -1.76
CA ASN A 102 29.10 5.32 -2.19
C ASN A 102 30.37 6.12 -2.46
N ASP A 103 31.32 6.08 -1.51
CA ASP A 103 32.57 6.85 -1.56
C ASP A 103 33.45 6.56 -2.80
N ARG A 104 33.24 5.44 -3.50
CA ARG A 104 33.96 5.14 -4.76
C ARG A 104 33.61 6.10 -5.89
N LEU A 105 32.44 6.74 -5.82
CA LEU A 105 32.00 7.73 -6.81
C LEU A 105 32.70 9.09 -6.65
N GLY A 106 33.55 9.24 -5.64
CA GLY A 106 34.44 10.40 -5.51
C GLY A 106 33.80 11.64 -4.86
N PRO A 107 34.64 12.65 -4.57
CA PRO A 107 34.24 13.79 -3.74
C PRO A 107 33.33 14.81 -4.45
N GLU A 108 33.42 14.92 -5.78
CA GLU A 108 32.62 15.90 -6.53
C GLU A 108 31.14 15.47 -6.62
N PRO A 109 30.80 14.22 -7.04
CA PRO A 109 29.45 13.70 -6.90
C PRO A 109 28.93 13.71 -5.46
N ARG A 110 29.80 13.43 -4.46
CA ARG A 110 29.43 13.50 -3.05
C ARG A 110 28.93 14.89 -2.64
N ALA A 111 29.65 15.94 -3.02
CA ALA A 111 29.26 17.31 -2.70
C ALA A 111 27.91 17.70 -3.33
N ALA A 112 27.68 17.26 -4.58
CA ALA A 112 26.39 17.45 -5.25
C ALA A 112 25.25 16.68 -4.54
N TRP A 113 25.51 15.44 -4.13
CA TRP A 113 24.57 14.64 -3.35
C TRP A 113 24.23 15.27 -1.99
N GLU A 114 25.23 15.74 -1.24
CA GLU A 114 25.03 16.39 0.07
C GLU A 114 24.15 17.64 -0.05
N ALA A 115 24.26 18.39 -1.16
CA ALA A 115 23.39 19.53 -1.45
C ALA A 115 21.97 19.09 -1.84
N ALA A 116 21.84 18.06 -2.69
CA ALA A 116 20.55 17.54 -3.14
C ALA A 116 19.74 16.90 -1.99
N ALA A 117 20.40 16.12 -1.12
CA ALA A 117 19.80 15.43 0.01
C ALA A 117 19.09 16.39 0.99
N GLN A 118 19.54 17.65 1.08
CA GLN A 118 18.90 18.68 1.90
C GLN A 118 17.58 19.19 1.32
N THR A 119 17.26 18.85 0.08
CA THR A 119 16.04 19.31 -0.61
C THR A 119 14.90 18.29 -0.56
N VAL A 120 15.16 17.07 -0.06
CA VAL A 120 14.15 16.04 0.16
C VAL A 120 13.07 16.60 1.09
N SER A 121 11.86 16.76 0.55
CA SER A 121 10.75 17.37 1.26
C SER A 121 9.41 16.94 0.69
N GLY A 122 8.35 17.13 1.47
CA GLY A 122 7.01 16.66 1.14
C GLY A 122 6.75 15.24 1.62
N GLU A 123 5.50 14.83 1.49
CA GLU A 123 5.02 13.53 1.93
C GLU A 123 4.06 12.95 0.89
N VAL A 124 4.11 11.64 0.75
CA VAL A 124 3.15 10.82 0.00
C VAL A 124 2.69 9.68 0.89
N VAL A 125 1.47 9.20 0.65
CA VAL A 125 0.88 8.12 1.46
C VAL A 125 0.59 6.92 0.57
N VAL A 126 1.05 5.74 0.97
CA VAL A 126 0.86 4.50 0.22
C VAL A 126 0.19 3.45 1.09
N GLU A 127 -0.93 2.92 0.62
CA GLU A 127 -1.58 1.75 1.19
C GLU A 127 -1.33 0.55 0.27
N VAL A 128 -0.84 -0.57 0.82
CA VAL A 128 -0.57 -1.81 0.07
C VAL A 128 -1.53 -2.89 0.59
N TRP A 129 -2.36 -3.45 -0.28
CA TRP A 129 -3.42 -4.39 0.10
C TRP A 129 -3.68 -5.47 -0.96
N PRO A 130 -4.06 -6.70 -0.59
CA PRO A 130 -3.94 -7.28 0.74
C PRO A 130 -2.49 -7.69 1.06
N ILE A 131 -2.20 -7.83 2.35
CA ILE A 131 -0.98 -8.47 2.85
C ILE A 131 -1.43 -9.63 3.73
N SER A 132 -0.98 -10.84 3.41
CA SER A 132 -1.28 -12.02 4.23
C SER A 132 -0.57 -11.96 5.58
N GLY A 133 -1.11 -12.59 6.62
CA GLY A 133 -0.57 -12.45 7.98
C GLY A 133 0.86 -13.00 8.19
N ASN A 134 1.37 -13.80 7.25
CA ASN A 134 2.74 -14.31 7.24
C ASN A 134 3.67 -13.57 6.27
N ALA A 135 3.17 -12.56 5.55
CA ALA A 135 3.94 -11.76 4.61
C ALA A 135 4.45 -10.49 5.28
N VAL A 136 5.59 -9.99 4.79
CA VAL A 136 6.24 -8.77 5.28
C VAL A 136 6.28 -7.76 4.13
N LEU A 137 5.86 -6.53 4.43
CA LEU A 137 5.97 -5.39 3.51
C LEU A 137 7.34 -4.75 3.65
N TYR A 138 8.01 -4.58 2.51
CA TYR A 138 9.21 -3.80 2.36
C TYR A 138 8.91 -2.62 1.43
N VAL A 139 9.36 -1.44 1.81
CA VAL A 139 9.40 -0.27 0.94
C VAL A 139 10.82 0.22 0.90
N ASP A 140 11.40 0.23 -0.31
CA ASP A 140 12.80 0.57 -0.58
C ASP A 140 13.78 -0.27 0.24
N GLY A 141 13.47 -1.57 0.40
CA GLY A 141 14.29 -2.50 1.19
C GLY A 141 14.07 -2.43 2.71
N VAL A 142 13.24 -1.51 3.20
CA VAL A 142 12.98 -1.32 4.64
C VAL A 142 11.63 -1.92 5.05
N ILE A 143 11.61 -2.69 6.14
CA ILE A 143 10.38 -3.28 6.71
C ILE A 143 9.41 -2.18 7.13
N ARG A 144 8.13 -2.34 6.77
CA ARG A 144 7.02 -1.47 7.19
C ARG A 144 5.98 -2.28 7.95
N GLU A 145 5.91 -2.06 9.25
CA GLU A 145 4.96 -2.77 10.14
C GLU A 145 3.58 -2.11 10.18
N GLU A 146 3.52 -0.80 9.90
CA GLU A 146 2.30 0.00 9.97
C GLU A 146 1.84 0.41 8.57
N GLN A 147 0.52 0.51 8.42
CA GLN A 147 -0.13 0.98 7.20
C GLN A 147 -1.23 2.00 7.50
N PRO A 148 -1.42 3.00 6.63
CA PRO A 148 -0.66 3.28 5.40
C PRO A 148 0.76 3.81 5.70
N VAL A 149 1.67 3.72 4.72
CA VAL A 149 3.07 4.16 4.84
C VAL A 149 3.22 5.59 4.32
N THR A 150 3.84 6.46 5.10
CA THR A 150 4.24 7.81 4.66
C THR A 150 5.69 7.79 4.19
N LEU A 151 5.93 8.34 2.99
CA LEU A 151 7.24 8.38 2.34
C LEU A 151 7.51 9.79 1.77
N PRO A 152 8.77 10.16 1.49
CA PRO A 152 9.06 11.29 0.63
C PRO A 152 8.51 11.08 -0.79
N PRO A 153 8.35 12.12 -1.62
CA PRO A 153 8.04 11.95 -3.04
C PRO A 153 9.22 11.33 -3.80
N GLY A 154 8.93 10.57 -4.85
CA GLY A 154 9.94 9.93 -5.69
C GLY A 154 9.47 8.60 -6.28
N THR A 155 10.43 7.87 -6.84
CA THR A 155 10.29 6.47 -7.22
C THR A 155 10.51 5.60 -5.98
N HIS A 156 9.59 4.67 -5.71
CA HIS A 156 9.68 3.73 -4.60
C HIS A 156 9.50 2.29 -5.09
N LEU A 157 10.28 1.37 -4.52
CA LEU A 157 10.13 -0.06 -4.75
C LEU A 157 9.33 -0.67 -3.59
N ILE A 158 8.15 -1.19 -3.91
CA ILE A 158 7.31 -1.93 -2.97
C ILE A 158 7.51 -3.41 -3.20
N GLN A 159 7.87 -4.13 -2.15
CA GLN A 159 8.01 -5.58 -2.18
C GLN A 159 7.19 -6.20 -1.05
N VAL A 160 6.54 -7.32 -1.33
CA VAL A 160 5.94 -8.17 -0.31
C VAL A 160 6.63 -9.52 -0.38
N ALA A 161 7.18 -9.97 0.75
CA ALA A 161 7.91 -11.23 0.83
C ALA A 161 7.23 -12.20 1.81
N VAL A 162 7.38 -13.50 1.54
CA VAL A 162 6.98 -14.59 2.44
C VAL A 162 8.23 -15.43 2.72
N GLY A 163 8.76 -15.33 3.94
CA GLY A 163 10.07 -15.91 4.25
C GLY A 163 11.19 -15.16 3.52
N ALA A 164 11.94 -15.85 2.67
CA ALA A 164 13.04 -15.27 1.89
C ALA A 164 12.62 -14.83 0.49
N ASP A 165 11.44 -15.24 0.02
CA ASP A 165 11.02 -15.07 -1.36
C ASP A 165 10.10 -13.85 -1.52
N VAL A 166 10.42 -12.99 -2.49
CA VAL A 166 9.53 -11.88 -2.87
C VAL A 166 8.41 -12.43 -3.75
N VAL A 167 7.17 -12.29 -3.27
CA VAL A 167 5.96 -12.78 -3.95
C VAL A 167 5.23 -11.67 -4.73
N PHE A 168 5.58 -10.41 -4.46
CA PHE A 168 5.09 -9.25 -5.19
C PHE A 168 6.16 -8.17 -5.19
N GLY A 169 6.40 -7.55 -6.35
CA GLY A 169 7.32 -6.42 -6.51
C GLY A 169 6.73 -5.39 -7.47
N ARG A 170 6.79 -4.10 -7.11
CA ARG A 170 6.33 -3.02 -7.97
C ARG A 170 7.08 -1.72 -7.68
N ALA A 171 7.62 -1.10 -8.72
CA ALA A 171 8.08 0.27 -8.65
C ALA A 171 6.90 1.24 -8.87
N LEU A 172 6.83 2.31 -8.08
CA LEU A 172 5.85 3.39 -8.20
C LEU A 172 6.56 4.73 -8.27
N ILE A 173 6.04 5.63 -9.07
CA ILE A 173 6.45 7.04 -9.08
C ILE A 173 5.35 7.83 -8.38
N LEU A 174 5.71 8.55 -7.32
CA LEU A 174 4.77 9.28 -6.46
C LEU A 174 5.21 10.75 -6.37
N GLU A 175 4.28 11.66 -6.65
CA GLU A 175 4.50 13.10 -6.53
C GLU A 175 4.01 13.62 -5.18
N ALA A 176 4.55 14.76 -4.74
CA ALA A 176 4.21 15.34 -3.44
C ALA A 176 2.71 15.54 -3.24
N GLY A 177 2.20 15.12 -2.08
CA GLY A 177 0.77 15.22 -1.73
C GLY A 177 -0.11 14.15 -2.36
N GLN A 178 0.45 13.21 -3.13
CA GLN A 178 -0.31 12.08 -3.66
C GLN A 178 -0.58 11.02 -2.58
N SER A 179 -1.69 10.31 -2.76
CA SER A 179 -2.00 9.08 -2.04
C SER A 179 -2.25 7.97 -3.04
N ALA A 180 -1.64 6.81 -2.84
CA ALA A 180 -1.74 5.67 -3.73
C ALA A 180 -2.19 4.42 -2.98
N ARG A 181 -2.97 3.57 -3.66
CA ARG A 181 -3.30 2.23 -3.21
C ARG A 181 -2.72 1.21 -4.18
N VAL A 182 -2.04 0.20 -3.65
CA VAL A 182 -1.38 -0.85 -4.40
C VAL A 182 -2.08 -2.16 -4.15
N GLU A 183 -2.69 -2.70 -5.20
CA GLU A 183 -3.31 -4.01 -5.15
C GLU A 183 -2.28 -5.10 -5.46
N THR A 184 -2.01 -5.98 -4.50
CA THR A 184 -1.00 -7.05 -4.64
C THR A 184 -1.51 -8.27 -5.39
N GLY A 185 -2.83 -8.48 -5.40
CA GLY A 185 -3.46 -9.70 -5.91
C GLY A 185 -3.22 -10.95 -5.06
N LEU A 186 -2.57 -10.81 -3.89
CA LEU A 186 -2.37 -11.90 -2.94
C LEU A 186 -3.70 -12.32 -2.29
N PRO A 187 -3.79 -13.55 -1.74
CA PRO A 187 -4.96 -13.96 -0.97
C PRO A 187 -5.19 -13.01 0.21
N GLU A 188 -6.44 -12.63 0.45
CA GLU A 188 -6.77 -11.89 1.67
C GLU A 188 -6.38 -12.72 2.90
N PRO A 189 -5.86 -12.08 3.97
CA PRO A 189 -5.60 -12.79 5.20
C PRO A 189 -6.88 -13.48 5.69
N GLU A 190 -6.83 -14.78 5.91
CA GLU A 190 -7.95 -15.49 6.52
C GLU A 190 -8.27 -14.81 7.85
N ARG A 191 -9.44 -14.16 7.96
CA ARG A 191 -9.91 -13.67 9.24
C ARG A 191 -10.05 -14.90 10.12
N GLU A 192 -9.17 -15.04 11.11
CA GLU A 192 -9.33 -16.03 12.16
C GLU A 192 -10.75 -15.85 12.69
N LYS A 193 -11.62 -16.84 12.46
CA LYS A 193 -12.99 -16.81 12.95
C LYS A 193 -12.86 -16.70 14.45
N ALA A 194 -13.15 -15.53 15.00
CA ALA A 194 -13.16 -15.33 16.44
C ALA A 194 -13.91 -16.51 17.08
N PRO A 195 -13.37 -17.14 18.13
CA PRO A 195 -14.02 -18.28 18.75
C PRO A 195 -15.44 -17.84 19.07
N VAL A 196 -16.42 -18.45 18.41
CA VAL A 196 -17.83 -18.20 18.69
C VAL A 196 -17.96 -18.49 20.17
N PRO A 197 -18.27 -17.48 21.02
CA PRO A 197 -18.36 -17.73 22.43
C PRO A 197 -19.49 -18.74 22.58
N LEU A 198 -19.13 -19.94 23.04
CA LEU A 198 -20.03 -21.03 23.36
C LEU A 198 -20.74 -20.66 24.67
N ILE A 199 -21.43 -19.51 24.67
CA ILE A 199 -22.38 -19.15 25.71
C ILE A 199 -23.58 -20.05 25.45
N LEU A 200 -23.59 -21.17 26.18
CA LEU A 200 -24.77 -21.87 26.67
C LEU A 200 -26.11 -21.22 26.26
N GLY A 201 -26.65 -21.64 25.12
CA GLY A 201 -27.79 -22.55 25.09
C GLY A 201 -29.10 -22.21 25.80
N VAL A 202 -29.36 -21.02 26.36
CA VAL A 202 -30.65 -20.78 27.06
C VAL A 202 -31.36 -19.45 26.71
N ALA A 203 -30.72 -18.45 26.10
CA ALA A 203 -31.38 -17.14 25.87
C ALA A 203 -31.89 -16.87 24.43
N SER A 204 -31.42 -17.60 23.41
CA SER A 204 -31.70 -17.23 22.00
C SER A 204 -32.91 -17.91 21.36
N ALA A 205 -33.56 -18.87 22.03
CA ALA A 205 -34.80 -19.47 21.53
C ALA A 205 -36.02 -18.52 21.59
N LEU A 206 -35.98 -17.47 22.43
CA LEU A 206 -37.07 -16.50 22.55
C LEU A 206 -36.89 -15.23 21.70
N GLY A 207 -35.67 -14.94 21.21
CA GLY A 207 -35.40 -13.79 20.34
C GLY A 207 -35.57 -14.08 18.84
N ALA A 208 -35.26 -15.31 18.41
CA ALA A 208 -35.32 -15.67 16.98
C ALA A 208 -36.76 -15.87 16.45
N ALA A 209 -37.73 -16.16 17.33
CA ALA A 209 -39.13 -16.30 16.92
C ALA A 209 -39.83 -14.95 16.64
N GLY A 210 -39.33 -13.83 17.17
CA GLY A 210 -39.91 -12.49 16.94
C GLY A 210 -39.38 -11.78 15.68
N ALA A 211 -38.12 -12.02 15.31
CA ALA A 211 -37.50 -11.36 14.17
C ALA A 211 -37.93 -11.97 12.81
N TYR A 212 -38.24 -13.27 12.77
CA TYR A 212 -38.68 -13.93 11.54
C TYR A 212 -40.13 -13.59 11.14
N THR A 213 -41.01 -13.24 12.08
CA THR A 213 -42.38 -12.78 11.77
C THR A 213 -42.42 -11.33 11.29
N GLY A 214 -41.49 -10.48 11.74
CA GLY A 214 -41.40 -9.08 11.32
C GLY A 214 -40.94 -8.92 9.87
N ALA A 215 -39.91 -9.67 9.45
CA ALA A 215 -39.38 -9.58 8.09
C ALA A 215 -40.36 -10.15 7.04
N VAL A 216 -41.07 -11.23 7.36
CA VAL A 216 -42.04 -11.88 6.43
C VAL A 216 -43.32 -11.04 6.24
N LEU A 217 -43.70 -10.19 7.20
CA LEU A 217 -44.84 -9.27 7.06
C LEU A 217 -44.52 -8.00 6.26
N ILE A 218 -43.25 -7.58 6.22
CA ILE A 218 -42.82 -6.41 5.43
C ILE A 218 -42.67 -6.79 3.96
N ASP A 219 -42.16 -7.99 3.67
CA ASP A 219 -41.94 -8.46 2.29
C ASP A 219 -43.26 -8.66 1.53
N ARG A 220 -44.27 -9.29 2.16
CA ARG A 220 -45.61 -9.47 1.56
C ARG A 220 -46.39 -8.16 1.32
N ARG A 221 -46.05 -7.07 2.01
CA ARG A 221 -46.75 -5.77 1.84
C ARG A 221 -46.20 -4.97 0.67
N LEU A 222 -44.89 -5.09 0.42
CA LEU A 222 -44.19 -4.46 -0.70
C LEU A 222 -44.55 -5.13 -2.04
N GLU A 223 -44.73 -6.44 -2.06
CA GLU A 223 -45.23 -7.15 -3.25
C GLU A 223 -46.67 -6.74 -3.62
N GLY A 224 -47.52 -6.42 -2.64
CA GLY A 224 -48.90 -5.96 -2.87
C GLY A 224 -49.03 -4.52 -3.40
N HIS A 225 -48.07 -3.64 -3.14
CA HIS A 225 -48.09 -2.25 -3.62
C HIS A 225 -47.39 -2.07 -4.98
N SER A 226 -46.53 -3.01 -5.37
CA SER A 226 -45.94 -3.03 -6.71
C SER A 226 -46.97 -3.22 -7.84
N SER A 227 -48.16 -3.75 -7.54
CA SER A 227 -49.21 -3.99 -8.53
C SER A 227 -50.29 -2.91 -8.62
N SER A 228 -50.30 -1.90 -7.74
CA SER A 228 -51.34 -0.85 -7.73
C SER A 228 -50.94 0.47 -8.40
N GLY A 229 -49.67 0.66 -8.76
CA GLY A 229 -49.20 1.86 -9.48
C GLY A 229 -49.14 3.14 -8.65
N ASP A 230 -49.39 3.09 -7.34
CA ASP A 230 -49.33 4.26 -6.45
C ASP A 230 -47.91 4.51 -5.92
N ALA A 231 -47.14 5.30 -6.67
CA ALA A 231 -45.76 5.65 -6.33
C ALA A 231 -45.63 6.40 -4.99
N GLU A 232 -46.67 7.13 -4.58
CA GLU A 232 -46.67 7.94 -3.36
C GLU A 232 -46.80 7.07 -2.10
N ALA A 233 -47.63 6.02 -2.15
CA ALA A 233 -47.73 5.03 -1.07
C ALA A 233 -46.42 4.23 -0.90
N LEU A 234 -45.76 3.90 -2.02
CA LEU A 234 -44.49 3.18 -2.02
C LEU A 234 -43.33 4.01 -1.43
N ALA A 235 -43.33 5.33 -1.66
CA ALA A 235 -42.36 6.24 -1.07
C ALA A 235 -42.57 6.40 0.45
N GLN A 236 -43.83 6.46 0.89
CA GLN A 236 -44.17 6.59 2.32
C GLN A 236 -43.82 5.32 3.12
N ASP A 237 -43.99 4.14 2.53
CA ASP A 237 -43.60 2.86 3.17
C ASP A 237 -42.07 2.65 3.20
N ARG A 238 -41.34 3.12 2.18
CA ARG A 238 -39.85 3.15 2.20
C ARG A 238 -39.31 4.08 3.29
N ALA A 239 -39.94 5.24 3.49
CA ALA A 239 -39.56 6.17 4.56
C ALA A 239 -39.79 5.57 5.97
N ARG A 240 -40.88 4.81 6.16
CA ARG A 240 -41.16 4.12 7.44
C ARG A 240 -40.23 2.94 7.71
N SER A 241 -39.89 2.16 6.70
CA SER A 241 -38.94 1.05 6.83
C SER A 241 -37.51 1.55 7.11
N ALA A 242 -37.11 2.69 6.54
CA ALA A 242 -35.87 3.37 6.92
C ALA A 242 -35.87 3.82 8.38
N MET A 243 -36.96 4.41 8.90
CA MET A 243 -37.05 4.80 10.32
C MET A 243 -36.93 3.60 11.27
N LEU A 244 -37.49 2.44 10.93
CA LEU A 244 -37.36 1.22 11.74
C LEU A 244 -35.95 0.63 11.67
N GLY A 245 -35.29 0.68 10.50
CA GLY A 245 -33.91 0.24 10.34
C GLY A 245 -32.88 1.09 11.09
N TYR A 246 -33.14 2.40 11.25
CA TYR A 246 -32.26 3.31 11.99
C TYR A 246 -32.57 3.39 13.50
N GLY A 247 -33.77 2.99 13.94
CA GLY A 247 -34.17 3.04 15.35
C GLY A 247 -33.78 1.82 16.19
N VAL A 248 -33.57 0.64 15.59
CA VAL A 248 -33.32 -0.61 16.34
C VAL A 248 -31.82 -0.86 16.59
N THR A 249 -30.93 -0.29 15.78
CA THR A 249 -29.49 -0.53 15.87
C THR A 249 -28.79 0.22 17.03
N PRO A 250 -29.18 1.45 17.46
CA PRO A 250 -28.53 2.09 18.59
C PRO A 250 -29.02 1.58 19.96
N ALA A 251 -30.26 1.10 20.06
CA ALA A 251 -30.84 0.66 21.33
C ALA A 251 -30.25 -0.67 21.84
N LEU A 252 -29.76 -1.53 20.95
CA LEU A 252 -29.10 -2.78 21.32
C LEU A 252 -27.61 -2.62 21.66
N MET A 253 -26.95 -1.54 21.21
CA MET A 253 -25.56 -1.27 21.59
C MET A 253 -25.42 -0.64 22.99
N VAL A 254 -26.43 0.10 23.48
CA VAL A 254 -26.40 0.70 24.83
C VAL A 254 -26.63 -0.35 25.94
N GLY A 255 -27.31 -1.47 25.64
CA GLY A 255 -27.51 -2.56 26.59
C GLY A 255 -26.29 -3.47 26.81
N ALA A 256 -25.37 -3.56 25.84
CA ALA A 256 -24.21 -4.44 25.90
C ALA A 256 -23.00 -3.82 26.64
N ALA A 257 -22.96 -2.49 26.80
CA ALA A 257 -21.84 -1.79 27.45
C ALA A 257 -21.96 -1.72 28.99
N ALA A 258 -23.11 -2.05 29.59
CA ALA A 258 -23.33 -1.97 31.04
C ALA A 258 -23.00 -3.27 31.82
N GLY A 259 -22.50 -4.32 31.15
CA GLY A 259 -22.34 -5.66 31.74
C GLY A 259 -20.91 -6.12 32.04
N ILE A 260 -19.88 -5.31 31.82
CA ILE A 260 -18.49 -5.71 32.06
C ILE A 260 -17.82 -4.71 33.00
N THR A 261 -18.17 -4.78 34.28
CA THR A 261 -17.32 -4.26 35.34
C THR A 261 -17.45 -5.17 36.55
N LEU A 262 -16.28 -5.54 37.12
CA LEU A 262 -16.04 -6.29 38.36
C LEU A 262 -16.21 -7.82 38.31
N HIS A 263 -15.07 -8.54 38.27
CA HIS A 263 -14.55 -9.30 39.42
C HIS A 263 -13.17 -9.92 39.10
N ILE A 264 -12.09 -9.19 39.42
CA ILE A 264 -10.76 -9.79 39.69
C ILE A 264 -10.25 -9.22 41.01
N ARG A 265 -10.53 -9.93 42.12
CA ARG A 265 -9.65 -10.12 43.29
C ARG A 265 -10.38 -10.87 44.40
N ALA A 266 -9.85 -12.04 44.77
CA ALA A 266 -9.44 -12.42 46.14
C ALA A 266 -9.57 -13.95 46.36
N ARG A 267 -8.49 -14.70 46.14
CA ARG A 267 -7.66 -15.37 47.15
C ARG A 267 -6.55 -16.15 46.47
#